data_AF-A0A9P5UAF2-F1
#
_entry.id   AF-A0A9P5UAF2-F1
#
_cell.length_a   1.000
_cell.length_b   1.000
_cell.length_c   1.000
_cell.angle_alpha   90.00
_cell.angle_beta   90.00
_cell.angle_gamma   90.00
#
_symmetry.space_group_name_H-M   'P 1'
#
loop_
_entity.id
_entity.type
_entity.pdbx_description
1 polymer ?
#
loop_
_entity_poly.entity_id
_entity_poly.type
_entity_poly.pdbx_seq_one_letter_code
_entity_poly.pdbx_strand_id
1 'polypeptide(L)'
;MAFEDDTLAFGERTGSPVLEEELRTAEGQRFTHIIKIRALKSMPQPPGVSYTMENETHILTLDIPSRTYNKFDYFMRTIASTEVLETVTPETAYNICADFNDPHGGITLLSLRQMLMAREFLSWASADIQFPGSVQALITAPRDHCTDMVSVVGCYLAHLTRNHATVVLHQINEEKSLRSIWKNCVSEEGVTVIQEAVDYV
;
A
#
# COMPACT_ATOMS: atom_id res chain seq x y z
N MET A 1 10.00 0.93 -7.95
CA MET A 1 8.98 0.67 -6.92
C MET A 1 7.63 0.70 -7.63
N ALA A 2 6.80 -0.31 -7.43
CA ALA A 2 5.46 -0.37 -8.00
C ALA A 2 4.42 -0.44 -6.88
N PHE A 3 3.24 0.09 -7.17
CA PHE A 3 2.05 -0.03 -6.31
C PHE A 3 1.00 -0.83 -7.07
N GLU A 4 0.43 -1.83 -6.42
CA GLU A 4 -0.63 -2.63 -7.00
C GLU A 4 -1.92 -2.46 -6.18
N ASP A 5 -3.02 -2.27 -6.91
CA ASP A 5 -4.38 -2.27 -6.37
C ASP A 5 -4.98 -3.64 -6.70
N ASP A 6 -5.25 -4.42 -5.66
CA ASP A 6 -5.58 -5.85 -5.68
C ASP A 6 -7.01 -6.13 -6.21
N THR A 7 -7.42 -5.40 -7.25
CA THR A 7 -8.77 -5.49 -7.85
C THR A 7 -9.00 -6.81 -8.57
N LEU A 8 -7.94 -7.52 -8.96
CA LEU A 8 -8.01 -8.82 -9.64
C LEU A 8 -8.01 -10.02 -8.68
N ALA A 9 -7.48 -9.89 -7.46
CA ALA A 9 -7.42 -10.97 -6.47
C ALA A 9 -8.79 -11.39 -5.91
N PHE A 10 -9.85 -10.62 -6.21
CA PHE A 10 -11.21 -10.87 -5.73
C PHE A 10 -12.21 -11.27 -6.85
N GLY A 11 -11.73 -11.61 -8.04
CA GLY A 11 -12.55 -12.30 -9.05
C GLY A 11 -13.15 -13.60 -8.49
N GLU A 12 -14.39 -13.90 -8.89
CA GLU A 12 -15.27 -14.90 -8.27
C GLU A 12 -14.61 -16.25 -7.91
N ARG A 13 -14.64 -16.59 -6.62
CA ARG A 13 -14.22 -17.89 -6.11
C ARG A 13 -15.23 -18.98 -6.51
N THR A 14 -14.94 -19.66 -7.62
CA THR A 14 -15.40 -21.05 -7.83
C THR A 14 -14.24 -22.01 -7.57
N GLY A 15 -14.18 -22.54 -6.35
CA GLY A 15 -13.65 -23.87 -6.01
C GLY A 15 -12.21 -24.27 -6.36
N SER A 16 -11.40 -23.44 -7.01
CA SER A 16 -10.05 -23.81 -7.43
C SER A 16 -9.01 -23.37 -6.38
N PRO A 17 -7.95 -24.17 -6.13
CA PRO A 17 -6.83 -23.71 -5.31
C PRO A 17 -6.33 -22.40 -5.92
N VAL A 18 -6.21 -21.37 -5.08
CA VAL A 18 -5.62 -20.09 -5.47
C VAL A 18 -4.20 -20.41 -5.91
N LEU A 19 -3.99 -20.52 -7.22
CA LEU A 19 -2.66 -20.36 -7.78
C LEU A 19 -2.29 -18.93 -7.41
N GLU A 20 -1.34 -18.79 -6.49
CA GLU A 20 -0.75 -17.49 -6.18
C GLU A 20 -0.31 -16.89 -7.52
N GLU A 21 -0.97 -15.81 -7.91
CA GLU A 21 -0.58 -15.08 -9.10
C GLU A 21 0.86 -14.62 -8.89
N GLU A 22 1.78 -15.09 -9.74
CA GLU A 22 3.17 -14.67 -9.65
C GLU A 22 3.24 -13.19 -9.98
N LEU A 23 3.43 -12.35 -8.96
CA LEU A 23 3.51 -10.89 -9.10
C LEU A 23 4.73 -10.52 -9.95
N ARG A 24 4.46 -9.92 -11.11
CA ARG A 24 5.46 -9.59 -12.13
C ARG A 24 5.32 -8.15 -12.61
N THR A 25 6.41 -7.57 -13.11
CA THR A 25 6.40 -6.26 -13.78
C THR A 25 5.68 -6.35 -15.13
N ALA A 26 5.43 -5.20 -15.77
CA ALA A 26 4.85 -5.15 -17.12
C ALA A 26 5.72 -5.88 -18.17
N GLU A 27 7.02 -5.97 -17.92
CA GLU A 27 8.02 -6.67 -18.73
C GLU A 27 8.18 -8.15 -18.33
N GLY A 28 7.37 -8.65 -17.40
CA GLY A 28 7.38 -10.04 -16.93
C GLY A 28 8.46 -10.37 -15.91
N GLN A 29 9.18 -9.38 -15.36
CA GLN A 29 10.21 -9.60 -14.34
C GLN A 29 9.59 -9.89 -12.98
N ARG A 30 10.23 -10.74 -12.15
CA ARG A 30 9.79 -10.97 -10.78
C ARG A 30 10.32 -9.88 -9.85
N PHE A 31 9.53 -9.50 -8.86
CA PHE A 31 10.01 -8.68 -7.75
C PHE A 31 10.80 -9.55 -6.78
N THR A 32 11.93 -9.04 -6.27
CA THR A 32 12.76 -9.75 -5.30
C THR A 32 12.42 -9.38 -3.86
N HIS A 33 11.77 -8.23 -3.67
CA HIS A 33 11.33 -7.73 -2.37
C HIS A 33 9.88 -7.29 -2.45
N ILE A 34 9.07 -7.74 -1.49
CA ILE A 34 7.66 -7.41 -1.39
C ILE A 34 7.37 -6.89 0.02
N ILE A 35 6.79 -5.70 0.11
CA ILE A 35 6.18 -5.21 1.36
C ILE A 35 4.68 -5.42 1.23
N LYS A 36 4.13 -6.28 2.07
CA LYS A 36 2.71 -6.58 2.14
C LYS A 36 2.12 -5.99 3.40
N ILE A 37 1.26 -4.99 3.26
CA ILE A 37 0.41 -4.53 4.35
C ILE A 37 -0.84 -5.42 4.36
N ARG A 38 -1.24 -5.91 5.54
CA ARG A 38 -2.35 -6.86 5.68
C ARG A 38 -3.32 -6.39 6.75
N ALA A 39 -4.61 -6.38 6.41
CA ALA A 39 -5.68 -6.12 7.35
C ALA A 39 -6.00 -7.36 8.21
N LEU A 40 -6.04 -7.21 9.52
CA LEU A 40 -6.49 -8.23 10.47
C LEU A 40 -8.02 -8.19 10.60
N LYS A 41 -8.70 -9.25 10.11
CA LYS A 41 -10.18 -9.36 10.11
C LYS A 41 -10.81 -9.67 11.47
N SER A 42 -10.04 -10.21 12.41
CA SER A 42 -10.54 -10.59 13.74
C SER A 42 -9.39 -10.58 14.75
N MET A 43 -9.53 -9.80 15.81
CA MET A 43 -8.61 -9.82 16.95
C MET A 43 -8.78 -11.18 17.67
N PRO A 44 -7.68 -11.93 17.83
CA PRO A 44 -6.94 -11.74 19.07
C PRO A 44 -5.47 -11.39 18.86
N GLN A 45 -4.96 -11.40 17.62
CA GLN A 45 -3.56 -11.11 17.37
C GLN A 45 -3.32 -9.60 17.23
N PRO A 46 -2.36 -9.03 17.98
CA PRO A 46 -2.00 -7.64 17.82
C PRO A 46 -1.33 -7.39 16.46
N PRO A 47 -1.41 -6.15 15.93
CA PRO A 47 -0.61 -5.70 14.80
C PRO A 47 0.86 -6.12 14.93
N GLY A 48 1.41 -6.65 13.85
CA GLY A 48 2.67 -7.40 13.87
C GLY A 48 3.57 -7.08 12.69
N VAL A 49 4.81 -7.55 12.80
CA VAL A 49 5.79 -7.57 11.71
C VAL A 49 6.23 -9.01 11.54
N SER A 50 6.16 -9.53 10.33
CA SER A 50 6.71 -10.84 9.99
C SER A 50 7.51 -10.76 8.70
N TYR A 51 8.52 -11.63 8.59
CA TYR A 51 9.41 -11.71 7.43
C TYR A 51 9.47 -13.16 6.98
N THR A 52 9.28 -13.38 5.67
CA THR A 52 9.40 -14.69 5.03
C THR A 52 10.24 -14.57 3.77
N MET A 53 10.81 -15.70 3.33
CA MET A 53 11.54 -15.81 2.08
C MET A 53 10.98 -16.99 1.29
N GLU A 54 10.47 -16.71 0.10
CA GLU A 54 9.79 -17.68 -0.76
C GLU A 54 10.38 -17.61 -2.17
N ASN A 55 10.97 -18.70 -2.66
CA ASN A 55 11.56 -18.75 -4.02
C ASN A 55 12.46 -17.54 -4.35
N GLU A 56 13.40 -17.21 -3.45
CA GLU A 56 14.32 -16.05 -3.57
C GLU A 56 13.64 -14.66 -3.47
N THR A 57 12.34 -14.63 -3.16
CA THR A 57 11.58 -13.40 -2.91
C THR A 57 11.50 -13.13 -1.41
N HIS A 58 12.01 -12.00 -0.98
CA HIS A 58 11.91 -11.51 0.40
C HIS A 58 10.58 -10.83 0.61
N ILE A 59 9.83 -11.21 1.64
CA ILE A 59 8.50 -10.68 1.91
C ILE A 59 8.45 -10.14 3.34
N LEU A 60 8.20 -8.84 3.48
CA LEU A 60 7.89 -8.20 4.75
C LEU A 60 6.38 -8.04 4.86
N THR A 61 5.74 -8.69 5.84
CA THR A 61 4.34 -8.48 6.15
C THR A 61 4.19 -7.53 7.35
N LEU A 62 3.38 -6.48 7.15
CA LEU A 62 2.96 -5.53 8.18
C LEU A 62 1.48 -5.74 8.47
N ASP A 63 1.15 -6.30 9.62
CA ASP A 63 -0.24 -6.54 10.00
C ASP A 63 -0.81 -5.30 10.69
N ILE A 64 -1.91 -4.78 10.19
CA ILE A 64 -2.61 -3.62 10.75
C ILE A 64 -4.09 -3.93 10.98
N PRO A 65 -4.75 -3.21 11.89
CA PRO A 65 -6.18 -3.37 12.09
C PRO A 65 -6.94 -3.11 10.78
N SER A 66 -7.97 -3.92 10.51
CA SER A 66 -8.84 -3.68 9.36
C SER A 66 -9.48 -2.30 9.45
N ARG A 67 -9.35 -1.52 8.37
CA ARG A 67 -10.01 -0.21 8.21
C ARG A 67 -11.49 -0.33 7.88
N THR A 68 -12.04 -1.56 7.77
CA THR A 68 -13.40 -1.84 7.28
C THR A 68 -14.42 -0.83 7.80
N TYR A 69 -14.64 0.17 6.97
CA TYR A 69 -15.81 1.00 7.03
C TYR A 69 -16.97 0.05 6.78
N ASN A 70 -17.91 -0.08 7.72
CA ASN A 70 -19.03 -1.01 7.56
C ASN A 70 -19.82 -0.76 6.25
N LYS A 71 -19.70 0.44 5.65
CA LYS A 71 -20.27 0.70 4.33
C LYS A 71 -19.38 0.24 3.17
N PHE A 72 -18.07 0.02 3.33
CA PHE A 72 -17.20 -0.51 2.26
C PHE A 72 -17.69 -1.88 1.79
N ASP A 73 -17.90 -2.82 2.71
CA ASP A 73 -18.44 -4.15 2.37
C ASP A 73 -19.83 -4.06 1.72
N TYR A 74 -20.66 -3.13 2.21
CA TYR A 74 -21.96 -2.85 1.61
C TYR A 74 -21.82 -2.29 0.17
N PHE A 75 -20.96 -1.30 -0.04
CA PHE A 75 -20.73 -0.65 -1.32
C PHE A 75 -20.05 -1.56 -2.33
N MET A 76 -19.07 -2.37 -1.92
CA MET A 76 -18.44 -3.35 -2.81
C MET A 76 -19.45 -4.42 -3.23
N ARG A 77 -20.39 -4.82 -2.35
CA ARG A 77 -21.51 -5.67 -2.74
C ARG A 77 -22.49 -4.97 -3.69
N THR A 78 -22.72 -3.67 -3.52
CA THR A 78 -23.55 -2.86 -4.42
C THR A 78 -22.89 -2.65 -5.78
N ILE A 79 -21.57 -2.42 -5.85
CA ILE A 79 -20.82 -2.25 -7.10
C ILE A 79 -20.66 -3.59 -7.82
N ALA A 80 -20.44 -4.68 -7.08
CA ALA A 80 -20.38 -6.03 -7.63
C ALA A 80 -21.75 -6.55 -8.11
N SER A 81 -22.85 -5.83 -7.84
CA SER A 81 -24.14 -6.18 -8.45
C SER A 81 -24.16 -5.71 -9.91
N THR A 82 -24.44 -6.66 -10.81
CA THR A 82 -24.31 -6.49 -12.26
C THR A 82 -25.18 -5.36 -12.81
N GLU A 83 -26.33 -5.08 -12.18
CA GLU A 83 -27.25 -3.99 -12.58
C GLU A 83 -26.68 -2.58 -12.35
N VAL A 84 -25.79 -2.40 -11.37
CA VAL A 84 -25.23 -1.09 -11.02
C VAL A 84 -24.00 -0.78 -11.88
N LEU A 85 -23.17 -1.79 -12.19
CA LEU A 85 -21.99 -1.64 -13.04
C LEU A 85 -22.28 -1.05 -14.44
N GLU A 86 -23.43 -1.37 -15.03
CA GLU A 86 -23.86 -0.84 -16.33
C GLU A 86 -24.36 0.62 -16.26
N THR A 87 -24.65 1.14 -15.05
CA THR A 87 -25.26 2.48 -14.83
C THR A 87 -24.36 3.46 -14.09
N VAL A 88 -23.18 3.03 -13.61
CA VAL A 88 -22.23 3.92 -12.93
C VAL A 88 -21.59 4.86 -13.94
N THR A 89 -22.04 6.12 -13.93
CA THR A 89 -21.41 7.18 -14.69
C THR A 89 -20.01 7.49 -14.12
N PRO A 90 -19.08 8.03 -14.92
CA PRO A 90 -17.78 8.49 -14.42
C PRO A 90 -17.88 9.46 -13.23
N GLU A 91 -18.94 10.26 -13.18
CA GLU A 91 -19.23 11.22 -12.11
C GLU A 91 -19.69 10.51 -10.83
N THR A 92 -20.50 9.46 -10.95
CA THR A 92 -20.87 8.59 -9.83
C THR A 92 -19.66 7.82 -9.31
N ALA A 93 -18.80 7.31 -10.20
CA ALA A 93 -17.55 6.67 -9.82
C ALA A 93 -16.61 7.65 -9.11
N TYR A 94 -16.52 8.89 -9.59
CA TYR A 94 -15.74 9.96 -8.97
C TYR A 94 -16.27 10.33 -7.57
N ASN A 95 -17.59 10.49 -7.41
CA ASN A 95 -18.21 10.79 -6.13
C ASN A 95 -18.06 9.64 -5.13
N ILE A 96 -18.20 8.40 -5.60
CA ILE A 96 -17.89 7.20 -4.80
C ILE A 96 -16.42 7.24 -4.38
N CYS A 97 -15.49 7.55 -5.30
CA CYS A 97 -14.06 7.72 -5.01
C CYS A 97 -13.78 8.84 -3.99
N ALA A 98 -14.50 9.96 -4.07
CA ALA A 98 -14.35 11.12 -3.20
C ALA A 98 -14.94 10.91 -1.80
N ASP A 99 -15.99 10.08 -1.67
CA ASP A 99 -16.59 9.68 -0.38
C ASP A 99 -15.72 8.67 0.41
N PHE A 100 -14.69 8.08 -0.20
CA PHE A 100 -13.65 7.31 0.52
C PHE A 100 -12.64 8.22 1.24
N ASN A 101 -13.06 9.37 1.75
CA ASN A 101 -12.23 10.16 2.65
C ASN A 101 -11.77 9.27 3.81
N ASP A 102 -10.45 9.16 3.97
CA ASP A 102 -9.80 8.35 4.99
C ASP A 102 -10.42 8.66 6.36
N PRO A 103 -11.06 7.69 7.05
CA PRO A 103 -11.67 7.94 8.37
C PRO A 103 -10.63 8.35 9.42
N HIS A 104 -9.34 8.11 9.17
CA HIS A 104 -8.23 8.54 10.02
C HIS A 104 -7.62 9.88 9.59
N GLY A 105 -8.27 10.59 8.67
CA GLY A 105 -7.86 11.92 8.24
C GLY A 105 -6.43 11.94 7.69
N GLY A 106 -6.00 10.89 6.98
CA GLY A 106 -4.68 10.81 6.35
C GLY A 106 -3.52 10.47 7.30
N ILE A 107 -3.80 9.89 8.46
CA ILE A 107 -2.78 9.41 9.40
C ILE A 107 -2.56 7.90 9.22
N THR A 108 -1.31 7.47 9.22
CA THR A 108 -0.96 6.04 9.13
C THR A 108 -1.38 5.28 10.39
N LEU A 109 -1.82 4.03 10.20
CA LEU A 109 -2.09 3.06 11.27
C LEU A 109 -0.87 2.19 11.59
N LEU A 110 0.23 2.35 10.84
CA LEU A 110 1.47 1.66 11.13
C LEU A 110 2.05 2.20 12.42
N SER A 111 2.39 1.28 13.33
CA SER A 111 3.20 1.64 14.48
C SER A 111 4.57 2.15 14.02
N LEU A 112 5.23 2.97 14.86
CA LEU A 112 6.60 3.43 14.62
C LEU A 112 7.53 2.25 14.28
N ARG A 113 7.44 1.15 15.03
CA ARG A 113 8.19 -0.08 14.76
C ARG A 113 7.96 -0.62 13.35
N GLN A 114 6.71 -0.70 12.90
CA GLN A 114 6.39 -1.18 11.55
C GLN A 114 6.95 -0.26 10.47
N MET A 115 6.88 1.06 10.65
CA MET A 115 7.49 2.02 9.73
C MET A 115 9.01 1.86 9.65
N LEU A 116 9.69 1.70 10.80
CA LEU A 116 11.14 1.51 10.84
C LEU A 116 11.56 0.19 10.16
N MET A 117 10.85 -0.90 10.45
CA MET A 117 11.12 -2.20 9.81
C MET A 117 10.91 -2.14 8.29
N ALA A 118 9.88 -1.44 7.83
CA ALA A 118 9.61 -1.26 6.40
C ALA A 118 10.71 -0.42 5.71
N ARG A 119 11.15 0.67 6.36
CA ARG A 119 12.25 1.52 5.90
C ARG A 119 13.55 0.75 5.76
N GLU A 120 13.91 -0.04 6.78
CA GLU A 120 15.13 -0.86 6.78
C GLU A 120 15.08 -1.94 5.71
N PHE A 121 13.94 -2.60 5.56
CA PHE A 121 13.74 -3.60 4.51
C PHE A 121 13.88 -3.02 3.10
N LEU A 122 13.33 -1.82 2.83
CA LEU A 122 13.54 -1.12 1.55
C LEU A 122 15.00 -0.70 1.34
N SER A 123 15.70 -0.37 2.42
CA SER A 123 17.13 -0.03 2.36
C SER A 123 17.98 -1.26 2.02
N TRP A 124 17.63 -2.45 2.51
CA TRP A 124 18.28 -3.70 2.09
C TRP A 124 17.96 -4.06 0.65
N ALA A 125 16.70 -3.91 0.24
CA ALA A 125 16.30 -4.14 -1.14
C ALA A 125 17.10 -3.30 -2.14
N SER A 126 17.48 -2.07 -1.76
CA SER A 126 18.32 -1.18 -2.57
C SER A 126 19.83 -1.36 -2.37
N ALA A 127 20.29 -2.17 -1.42
CA ALA A 127 21.72 -2.51 -1.31
C ALA A 127 22.12 -3.58 -2.34
N ASP A 128 21.19 -4.47 -2.71
CA ASP A 128 21.37 -5.53 -3.73
C ASP A 128 21.23 -5.03 -5.19
N ILE A 129 21.58 -3.76 -5.46
CA ILE A 129 21.64 -3.19 -6.82
C ILE A 129 22.88 -3.74 -7.55
N GLN A 130 22.85 -5.03 -7.88
CA GLN A 130 23.77 -5.64 -8.85
C GLN A 130 23.20 -5.59 -10.27
N PHE A 131 21.91 -5.28 -10.44
CA PHE A 131 21.24 -5.27 -11.74
C PHE A 131 20.64 -3.90 -12.06
N PRO A 132 21.34 -3.03 -12.81
CA PRO A 132 20.77 -1.79 -13.30
C PRO A 132 19.60 -2.10 -14.25
N GLY A 133 18.38 -1.79 -13.83
CA GLY A 133 17.18 -1.82 -14.68
C GLY A 133 16.03 -2.75 -14.26
N SER A 134 16.15 -3.53 -13.17
CA SER A 134 15.02 -4.32 -12.65
C SER A 134 14.27 -3.60 -11.54
N VAL A 135 12.93 -3.71 -11.53
CA VAL A 135 12.12 -3.21 -10.42
C VAL A 135 12.23 -4.19 -9.25
N GLN A 136 12.95 -3.81 -8.20
CA GLN A 136 13.30 -4.75 -7.12
C GLN A 136 12.23 -4.84 -6.02
N ALA A 137 11.43 -3.79 -5.83
CA ALA A 137 10.47 -3.69 -4.72
C ALA A 137 9.03 -3.42 -5.20
N LEU A 138 8.11 -4.28 -4.76
CA LEU A 138 6.66 -4.12 -4.87
C LEU A 138 6.08 -3.84 -3.47
N ILE A 139 5.17 -2.89 -3.38
CA ILE A 139 4.43 -2.62 -2.14
C ILE A 139 2.95 -2.89 -2.43
N THR A 140 2.35 -3.80 -1.66
CA THR A 140 0.95 -4.21 -1.79
C THR A 140 0.19 -4.00 -0.49
N ALA A 141 -1.07 -3.58 -0.58
CA ALA A 141 -1.96 -3.42 0.56
C ALA A 141 -3.42 -3.54 0.12
N PRO A 142 -4.35 -3.78 1.05
CA PRO A 142 -5.76 -3.62 0.76
C PRO A 142 -6.05 -2.17 0.38
N ARG A 143 -7.09 -1.99 -0.43
CA ARG A 143 -7.42 -0.72 -1.09
C ARG A 143 -7.61 0.47 -0.14
N ASP A 144 -8.04 0.22 1.09
CA ASP A 144 -8.29 1.21 2.12
C ASP A 144 -7.03 1.66 2.89
N HIS A 145 -5.86 1.10 2.57
CA HIS A 145 -4.59 1.35 3.25
C HIS A 145 -3.59 2.17 2.42
N CYS A 146 -4.07 2.97 1.47
CA CYS A 146 -3.20 3.82 0.64
C CYS A 146 -2.32 4.77 1.47
N THR A 147 -2.86 5.36 2.53
CA THR A 147 -2.14 6.20 3.49
C THR A 147 -0.95 5.46 4.11
N ASP A 148 -1.12 4.19 4.48
CA ASP A 148 -0.07 3.38 5.09
C ASP A 148 1.05 3.07 4.07
N MET A 149 0.68 2.78 2.82
CA MET A 149 1.64 2.55 1.74
C MET A 149 2.46 3.80 1.43
N VAL A 150 1.80 4.93 1.24
CA VAL A 150 2.47 6.20 0.95
C VAL A 150 3.32 6.64 2.14
N SER A 151 2.92 6.33 3.38
CA SER A 151 3.72 6.59 4.58
C SER A 151 5.00 5.77 4.61
N VAL A 152 4.95 4.47 4.26
CA VAL A 152 6.16 3.62 4.14
C VAL A 152 7.12 4.18 3.09
N VAL A 153 6.60 4.52 1.92
CA VAL A 153 7.41 5.05 0.81
C VAL A 153 7.97 6.42 1.14
N GLY A 154 7.15 7.32 1.68
CA GLY A 154 7.56 8.64 2.14
C GLY A 154 8.66 8.56 3.19
N CYS A 155 8.51 7.69 4.19
CA CYS A 155 9.51 7.44 5.23
C CYS A 155 10.84 6.97 4.63
N TYR A 156 10.80 5.95 3.76
CA TYR A 156 12.00 5.43 3.10
C TYR A 156 12.71 6.47 2.25
N LEU A 157 11.99 7.17 1.37
CA LEU A 157 12.58 8.17 0.47
C LEU A 157 13.10 9.38 1.24
N ALA A 158 12.40 9.85 2.28
CA ALA A 158 12.88 10.93 3.14
C ALA A 158 14.17 10.54 3.85
N HIS A 159 14.23 9.32 4.41
CA HIS A 159 15.43 8.80 5.05
C HIS A 159 16.61 8.68 4.07
N LEU A 160 16.37 8.09 2.89
CA LEU A 160 17.40 7.88 1.87
C LEU A 160 17.94 9.20 1.32
N THR A 161 17.05 10.16 1.04
CA THR A 161 17.42 11.45 0.43
C THR A 161 17.82 12.52 1.43
N ARG A 162 17.72 12.24 2.74
CA ARG A 162 17.96 13.19 3.84
C ARG A 162 17.11 14.46 3.72
N ASN A 163 15.89 14.32 3.19
CA ASN A 163 14.93 15.41 3.08
C ASN A 163 13.82 15.26 4.12
N HIS A 164 13.10 16.35 4.36
CA HIS A 164 11.87 16.31 5.15
C HIS A 164 10.78 15.50 4.45
N ALA A 165 9.97 14.79 5.26
CA ALA A 165 8.83 14.02 4.78
C ALA A 165 7.84 14.88 3.98
N THR A 166 7.65 16.15 4.39
CA THR A 166 6.82 17.14 3.67
C THR A 166 7.25 17.31 2.21
N VAL A 167 8.55 17.43 1.95
CA VAL A 167 9.11 17.65 0.61
C VAL A 167 8.91 16.42 -0.26
N VAL A 168 9.18 15.24 0.28
CA VAL A 168 9.03 13.97 -0.42
C VAL A 168 7.56 13.71 -0.78
N LEU A 169 6.64 13.91 0.16
CA LEU A 169 5.22 13.70 -0.09
C LEU A 169 4.67 14.70 -1.11
N HIS A 170 5.12 15.95 -1.08
CA HIS A 170 4.79 16.92 -2.12
C HIS A 170 5.25 16.43 -3.51
N GLN A 171 6.47 15.89 -3.63
CA GLN A 171 6.96 15.34 -4.89
C GLN A 171 6.14 14.14 -5.37
N ILE A 172 5.72 13.25 -4.46
CA ILE A 172 4.83 12.13 -4.77
C ILE A 172 3.48 12.64 -5.31
N ASN A 173 2.91 13.68 -4.69
CA ASN A 173 1.63 14.24 -5.11
C ASN A 173 1.70 14.90 -6.50
N GLU A 174 2.82 15.55 -6.82
CA GLU A 174 3.05 16.20 -8.13
C GLU A 174 3.39 15.21 -9.26
N GLU A 175 3.78 13.97 -8.94
CA GLU A 175 4.24 13.00 -9.94
C GLU A 175 3.10 12.58 -10.89
N LYS A 176 3.23 12.90 -12.19
CA LYS A 176 2.16 12.73 -13.18
C LYS A 176 1.86 11.27 -13.50
N SER A 177 2.84 10.38 -13.33
CA SER A 177 2.67 8.95 -13.60
C SER A 177 1.88 8.21 -12.51
N LEU A 178 1.77 8.77 -11.31
CA LEU A 178 1.02 8.15 -10.22
C LEU A 178 -0.49 8.36 -10.38
N ARG A 179 -1.26 7.30 -10.13
CA ARG A 179 -2.73 7.36 -10.09
C ARG A 179 -3.18 8.26 -8.94
N SER A 180 -4.31 8.93 -9.12
CA SER A 180 -4.88 9.87 -8.14
C SER A 180 -5.11 9.25 -6.75
N ILE A 181 -5.41 7.95 -6.68
CA ILE A 181 -5.65 7.22 -5.41
C ILE A 181 -4.42 7.21 -4.48
N TRP A 182 -3.21 7.41 -5.02
CA TRP A 182 -1.95 7.42 -4.28
C TRP A 182 -1.51 8.83 -3.88
N LYS A 183 -2.30 9.85 -4.26
CA LYS A 183 -1.96 11.25 -4.06
C LYS A 183 -2.81 11.83 -2.94
N ASN A 184 -2.22 12.76 -2.20
CA ASN A 184 -2.89 13.53 -1.14
C ASN A 184 -3.59 12.65 -0.08
N CYS A 185 -3.14 11.41 0.11
CA CYS A 185 -3.71 10.50 1.10
C CYS A 185 -3.12 10.70 2.50
N VAL A 186 -2.00 11.43 2.63
CA VAL A 186 -1.35 11.74 3.90
C VAL A 186 -1.66 13.19 4.29
N SER A 187 -2.17 13.39 5.51
CA SER A 187 -2.44 14.72 6.07
C SER A 187 -1.20 15.36 6.70
N GLU A 188 -1.30 16.63 7.10
CA GLU A 188 -0.22 17.33 7.81
C GLU A 188 0.18 16.62 9.12
N GLU A 189 -0.81 16.13 9.87
CA GLU A 189 -0.57 15.31 11.06
C GLU A 189 0.12 13.99 10.69
N GLY A 190 -0.32 13.34 9.61
CA GLY A 190 0.32 12.14 9.08
C GLY A 190 1.78 12.37 8.69
N VAL A 191 2.10 13.54 8.10
CA VAL A 191 3.48 13.90 7.76
C VAL A 191 4.35 14.01 9.02
N THR A 192 3.80 14.52 10.11
CA THR A 192 4.53 14.64 11.38
C THR A 192 4.92 13.26 11.93
N VAL A 193 4.00 12.29 11.85
CA VAL A 193 4.26 10.90 12.26
C VAL A 193 5.35 10.26 11.39
N ILE A 194 5.31 10.49 10.08
CA ILE A 194 6.35 10.00 9.16
C ILE A 194 7.70 10.63 9.49
N GLN A 195 7.73 11.94 9.75
CA GLN A 195 8.95 12.67 10.08
C GLN A 195 9.59 12.14 11.37
N GLU A 196 8.79 11.82 12.40
CA GLU A 196 9.28 11.17 13.62
C GLU A 196 10.01 9.86 13.32
N ALA A 197 9.47 9.03 12.42
CA ALA A 197 10.12 7.78 12.00
C ALA A 197 11.37 8.00 11.13
N VAL A 198 11.44 9.10 10.38
CA VAL A 198 12.63 9.49 9.60
C VAL A 198 13.77 9.89 10.53
N ASP A 199 13.45 10.65 11.58
CA ASP A 199 14.42 11.22 12.53
C ASP A 199 14.85 10.21 13.61
N TYR A 200 14.14 9.09 13.74
CA TYR A 200 14.51 8.00 14.65
C TYR A 200 15.80 7.31 14.18
N VAL A 201 16.87 7.55 14.92
CA VAL A 201 18.25 7.02 14.75
C VAL A 201 18.72 6.38 16.04
#